data_AF-A0A1Q7SZD9-F1
#
_entry.id   AF-A0A1Q7SZD9-F1
#
_cell.length_a   1.000
_cell.length_b   1.000
_cell.length_c   1.000
_cell.angle_alpha   90.00
_cell.angle_beta   90.00
_cell.angle_gamma   90.00
#
_symmetry.space_group_name_H-M   'P 1'
#
loop_
_entity.id
_entity.type
_entity.pdbx_description
1 polymer ?
#
loop_
_entity_poly.entity_id
_entity_poly.type
_entity_poly.pdbx_seq_one_letter_code
_entity_poly.pdbx_strand_id
1 'polypeptide(L)'
;MPTRNVNLTDELDRFVAKKVKTGRYENASEVVRAGLRTLEREEREYEAKLAALRAAIDDGDTSGVAEGDVFGRVRKALKLPASSR
;
A
#
# COMPACT_ATOMS: atom_id res chain seq x y z
N MET A 1 25.23 -16.58 -4.76
CA MET A 1 24.39 -15.59 -4.05
C MET A 1 25.01 -15.33 -2.69
N PRO A 2 25.01 -14.09 -2.17
CA PRO A 2 25.47 -13.81 -0.81
C PRO A 2 24.58 -14.53 0.21
N THR A 3 25.18 -15.06 1.27
CA THR A 3 24.48 -15.73 2.37
C THR A 3 24.41 -14.81 3.58
N ARG A 4 23.31 -14.91 4.34
CA ARG A 4 23.11 -14.22 5.62
C ARG A 4 22.45 -15.21 6.57
N ASN A 5 23.01 -15.32 7.77
CA ASN A 5 22.43 -16.12 8.84
C ASN A 5 21.36 -15.27 9.54
N VAL A 6 20.19 -15.86 9.74
CA VAL A 6 19.05 -15.21 10.41
C VAL A 6 18.54 -16.13 11.50
N ASN A 7 18.23 -15.56 12.65
CA ASN A 7 17.59 -16.28 13.73
C ASN A 7 16.08 -16.16 13.53
N LEU A 8 15.39 -17.30 13.51
CA LEU A 8 13.94 -17.37 13.43
C LEU A 8 13.38 -17.62 14.82
N THR A 9 12.21 -17.03 15.09
CA THR A 9 11.39 -17.48 16.22
C THR A 9 10.80 -18.85 15.90
N ASP A 10 10.42 -19.62 16.92
CA ASP A 10 9.80 -20.95 16.74
C ASP A 10 8.56 -20.90 15.84
N GLU A 11 7.80 -19.80 15.88
CA GLU A 11 6.64 -19.61 15.02
C GLU A 11 7.02 -19.49 13.54
N LEU A 12 8.04 -18.67 13.24
CA LEU A 12 8.53 -18.48 11.87
C LEU A 12 9.18 -19.75 11.33
N ASP A 13 9.93 -20.48 12.16
CA ASP A 13 10.49 -21.77 11.77
C ASP A 13 9.40 -22.79 11.41
N ARG A 14 8.37 -22.94 12.26
CA ARG A 14 7.22 -23.81 11.96
C ARG A 14 6.49 -23.39 10.68
N PHE A 15 6.35 -22.09 10.44
CA PHE A 15 5.76 -21.58 9.20
C PHE A 15 6.59 -21.98 7.98
N VAL A 16 7.90 -21.76 8.01
CA VAL A 16 8.82 -22.13 6.92
C VAL A 16 8.77 -23.64 6.68
N ALA A 17 8.89 -24.45 7.73
CA ALA A 17 8.81 -25.91 7.65
C ALA A 17 7.49 -26.38 7.02
N LYS A 18 6.36 -25.77 7.41
CA LYS A 18 5.04 -26.06 6.80
C LYS A 18 5.02 -25.74 5.30
N LYS A 19 5.56 -24.58 4.89
CA LYS A 19 5.58 -24.17 3.48
C LYS A 19 6.42 -25.10 2.61
N VAL A 20 7.58 -25.52 3.10
CA VAL A 20 8.44 -26.51 2.42
C VAL A 20 7.74 -27.87 2.37
N LYS A 21 7.16 -28.35 3.49
CA LYS A 21 6.44 -29.63 3.55
C LYS A 21 5.27 -29.71 2.57
N THR A 22 4.60 -28.60 2.29
CA THR A 22 3.51 -28.56 1.29
C THR A 22 4.00 -28.64 -0.16
N GLY A 23 5.31 -28.67 -0.42
CA GLY A 23 5.90 -28.71 -1.76
C GLY A 23 5.81 -27.38 -2.52
N ARG A 24 5.29 -26.31 -1.89
CA ARG A 24 5.17 -24.99 -2.52
C ARG A 24 6.53 -24.29 -2.69
N TYR A 25 7.52 -24.69 -1.91
CA TYR A 25 8.89 -24.19 -1.96
C TYR A 25 9.85 -25.36 -1.72
N GLU A 26 11.00 -25.37 -2.40
CA GLU A 26 11.95 -26.48 -2.29
C GLU A 26 12.76 -26.42 -0.99
N ASN A 27 12.99 -25.23 -0.45
CA ASN A 27 13.79 -25.03 0.76
C ASN A 27 13.44 -23.74 1.51
N ALA A 28 13.94 -23.62 2.74
CA ALA A 28 13.72 -22.46 3.61
C ALA A 28 14.19 -21.15 2.97
N SER A 29 15.32 -21.16 2.26
CA SER A 29 15.86 -19.95 1.61
C SER A 29 14.93 -19.41 0.53
N GLU A 30 14.15 -20.26 -0.15
CA GLU A 30 13.13 -19.81 -1.10
C GLU A 30 11.93 -19.15 -0.42
N VAL A 31 11.48 -19.71 0.71
CA VAL A 31 10.40 -19.11 1.51
C VAL A 31 10.82 -17.72 1.98
N VAL A 32 12.02 -17.60 2.53
CA VAL A 32 12.57 -16.32 3.01
C VAL A 32 12.69 -15.31 1.86
N ARG A 33 13.24 -15.71 0.71
CA ARG A 33 13.32 -14.82 -0.47
C ARG A 33 11.94 -14.38 -0.96
N ALA A 34 10.95 -15.27 -0.96
CA ALA A 34 9.58 -14.92 -1.35
C ALA A 34 8.95 -13.94 -0.35
N GLY A 35 9.21 -14.11 0.95
CA GLY A 35 8.81 -13.17 1.99
C GLY A 35 9.45 -11.80 1.78
N LEU A 36 10.77 -11.73 1.59
CA LEU A 36 11.49 -10.47 1.37
C LEU A 36 11.03 -9.73 0.11
N ARG A 37 10.78 -10.44 -1.00
CA ARG A 37 10.21 -9.82 -2.21
C ARG A 37 8.79 -9.27 -2.00
N THR A 38 8.04 -9.88 -1.08
CA THR A 38 6.70 -9.41 -0.74
C THR A 38 6.79 -8.16 0.13
N LEU A 39 7.63 -8.17 1.15
CA LEU A 39 7.92 -7.01 1.99
C LEU A 39 8.40 -5.82 1.15
N GLU A 40 9.39 -6.03 0.27
CA GLU A 40 9.91 -4.98 -0.60
C GLU A 40 8.84 -4.38 -1.52
N ARG A 41 7.93 -5.22 -2.04
CA ARG A 41 6.80 -4.73 -2.87
C ARG A 41 5.84 -3.89 -2.04
N GLU A 42 5.48 -4.35 -0.85
CA GLU A 42 4.59 -3.63 0.07
C GLU A 42 5.18 -2.28 0.49
N GLU A 43 6.48 -2.23 0.79
CA GLU A 43 7.20 -0.98 1.11
C GLU A 43 7.15 0.00 -0.06
N ARG A 44 7.45 -0.45 -1.28
CA ARG A 44 7.37 0.40 -2.49
C ARG A 44 5.95 0.91 -2.77
N GLU A 45 4.95 0.05 -2.61
CA GLU A 45 3.54 0.45 -2.78
C GLU A 45 3.12 1.48 -1.73
N TYR A 46 3.57 1.32 -0.49
CA TYR A 46 3.32 2.29 0.58
C TYR A 46 3.98 3.64 0.30
N GLU A 47 5.24 3.65 -0.09
CA GLU A 47 5.97 4.87 -0.45
C GLU A 47 5.31 5.60 -1.63
N ALA A 48 4.89 4.86 -2.67
CA ALA A 48 4.19 5.45 -3.81
C ALA A 48 2.85 6.07 -3.41
N LYS A 49 2.07 5.41 -2.56
CA LYS A 49 0.81 5.97 -2.02
C LYS A 49 1.06 7.23 -1.20
N LEU A 50 2.08 7.22 -0.36
CA LEU A 50 2.44 8.37 0.47
C LEU A 50 2.90 9.56 -0.38
N ALA A 51 3.70 9.31 -1.43
CA ALA A 51 4.12 10.34 -2.37
C ALA A 51 2.92 10.94 -3.11
N ALA A 52 1.99 10.11 -3.60
CA ALA A 52 0.78 10.58 -4.27
C ALA A 52 -0.12 11.40 -3.33
N LEU A 53 -0.26 11.00 -2.06
CA LEU A 53 -1.04 11.75 -1.08
C LEU A 53 -0.42 13.12 -0.78
N ARG A 54 0.91 13.18 -0.61
CA ARG A 54 1.62 14.45 -0.39
C ARG A 54 1.44 15.39 -1.58
N ALA A 55 1.62 14.90 -2.80
CA ALA A 55 1.40 15.69 -4.00
C ALA A 55 -0.05 16.22 -4.09
N ALA A 56 -1.05 15.40 -3.77
CA ALA A 56 -2.44 15.83 -3.77
C ALA A 56 -2.75 16.91 -2.71
N ILE A 57 -2.07 16.86 -1.55
CA ILE A 57 -2.17 17.89 -0.52
C ILE A 57 -1.52 19.19 -1.02
N ASP A 58 -0.30 19.11 -1.57
CA ASP A 58 0.41 20.27 -2.11
C ASP A 58 -0.39 20.94 -3.25
N ASP A 59 -0.97 20.14 -4.16
CA ASP A 59 -1.87 20.62 -5.21
C ASP A 59 -3.11 21.30 -4.64
N GLY A 60 -3.68 20.73 -3.56
CA GLY A 60 -4.82 21.32 -2.84
C GLY A 60 -4.47 22.66 -2.20
N ASP A 61 -3.36 22.74 -1.48
CA ASP A 61 -2.90 23.94 -0.78
C ASP A 61 -2.56 25.06 -1.78
N THR A 62 -1.96 24.71 -2.92
CA THR A 62 -1.62 25.67 -3.98
C THR A 62 -2.83 26.08 -4.84
N SER A 63 -3.93 25.32 -4.81
CA SER A 63 -5.15 25.65 -5.58
C SER A 63 -5.91 26.88 -5.07
N GLY A 64 -5.59 27.35 -3.86
CA GLY A 64 -6.22 28.51 -3.23
C GLY A 64 -7.63 28.23 -2.70
N VAL A 65 -8.24 29.25 -2.11
CA VAL A 65 -9.59 29.12 -1.54
C VAL A 65 -10.63 29.29 -2.64
N ALA A 66 -11.46 28.27 -2.83
CA ALA A 66 -12.54 28.33 -3.80
C ALA A 66 -13.62 29.33 -3.36
N GLU A 67 -13.92 30.30 -4.22
CA GLU A 67 -14.94 31.31 -3.96
C GLU A 67 -16.36 30.86 -4.38
N GLY A 68 -17.37 31.44 -3.73
CA GLY A 68 -18.79 31.23 -4.01
C GLY A 68 -19.35 29.88 -3.54
N ASP A 69 -20.54 29.51 -4.04
CA ASP A 69 -21.18 28.23 -3.70
C ASP A 69 -20.57 27.07 -4.50
N VAL A 70 -19.44 26.55 -4.02
CA VAL A 70 -18.72 25.42 -4.61
C VAL A 70 -19.61 24.19 -4.74
N PHE A 71 -20.36 23.84 -3.70
CA PHE A 71 -21.20 22.65 -3.68
C PHE A 71 -22.43 22.78 -4.61
N GLY A 72 -23.01 23.98 -4.74
CA GLY A 72 -24.03 24.27 -5.73
C GLY A 72 -23.53 24.09 -7.16
N ARG A 73 -22.31 24.57 -7.46
CA ARG A 73 -21.67 24.37 -8.78
C ARG A 73 -21.45 22.89 -9.09
N VAL A 74 -20.94 22.12 -8.13
CA VAL A 74 -20.70 20.67 -8.31
C VAL A 74 -22.03 19.93 -8.53
N ARG A 75 -23.08 20.21 -7.74
CA ARG A 75 -24.40 19.57 -7.94
C ARG A 75 -25.00 19.89 -9.30
N LYS A 76 -24.91 21.16 -9.74
CA LYS A 76 -25.38 21.56 -11.07
C LYS A 76 -24.64 20.81 -12.18
N ALA A 77 -23.31 20.68 -12.07
CA ALA A 77 -22.51 19.94 -13.04
C ALA A 77 -22.89 18.44 -13.08
N LEU A 78 -23.20 17.86 -11.92
CA LEU A 78 -23.64 16.47 -11.78
C LEU A 78 -25.15 16.26 -12.02
N LYS A 79 -25.91 17.30 -12.40
CA LYS A 79 -27.38 17.26 -12.60
C LYS A 79 -28.15 16.73 -11.37
N LEU A 80 -27.65 17.02 -10.17
CA LEU A 80 -28.30 16.64 -8.91
C LEU A 80 -29.29 17.72 -8.45
N PRO A 81 -30.38 17.35 -7.75
CA PRO A 81 -31.31 18.31 -7.19
C PRO A 81 -30.61 19.23 -6.16
N ALA A 82 -31.08 20.47 -6.06
CA ALA A 82 -30.59 21.40 -5.06
C ALA A 82 -30.82 20.83 -3.65
N SER A 83 -29.85 21.00 -2.75
CA SER A 83 -30.01 20.58 -1.36
C SER A 83 -31.16 21.37 -0.75
N SER A 84 -32.25 20.69 -0.41
CA SER A 84 -33.28 21.23 0.47
C SER A 84 -32.61 21.49 1.82
N ARG A 85 -32.56 22.76 2.25
CA ARG A 85 -32.38 23.12 3.65
C ARG A 85 -33.74 23.55 4.19
#